data_AF-A0A4Q3L1D4-F1
#
_entry.id   AF-A0A4Q3L1D4-F1
#
_cell.length_a   1.000
_cell.length_b   1.000
_cell.length_c   1.000
_cell.angle_alpha   90.00
_cell.angle_beta   90.00
_cell.angle_gamma   90.00
#
_symmetry.space_group_name_H-M   'P 1'
#
loop_
_entity.id
_entity.type
_entity.pdbx_description
1 polymer ?
#
loop_
_entity_poly.entity_id
_entity_poly.type
_entity_poly.pdbx_seq_one_letter_code
_entity_poly.pdbx_strand_id
1 'polypeptide(L)'
;MQRRRGADLHRHWDVRTGLPRIAFRLATQGHALSRLNFIGAHAHTQYGELLANKFWLATDLIPFMLLGMALLKLGILGANAPPRTYALMLLIGYGIGIPLGLYELHLVEAGKFGPLAFAQANQTYQLSRLAMLTGHLGLALLIIRAGLFLGAQRVLAAVGQMALSNYVAQTIICTVLFFGFGFGLFSALQRHELFYVVGAIWAVELVWSPIWLKYYRFGPLEWAWRSLTYWQRQPFRQSQAKMAKVVLTHHHW
;
A
#
# COMPACT_ATOMS: atom_id res chain seq x y z
N MET A 1 -57.79 -54.04 32.85
CA MET A 1 -56.55 -53.23 32.95
C MET A 1 -56.14 -52.69 31.58
N GLN A 2 -56.89 -51.76 30.98
CA GLN A 2 -56.66 -51.37 29.58
C GLN A 2 -56.98 -49.89 29.31
N ARG A 3 -56.44 -48.97 30.14
CA ARG A 3 -56.71 -47.53 30.00
C ARG A 3 -55.53 -46.60 30.34
N ARG A 4 -54.29 -46.99 30.03
CA ARG A 4 -53.08 -46.14 30.22
C ARG A 4 -51.98 -46.35 29.17
N ARG A 5 -52.29 -46.24 27.87
CA ARG A 5 -51.27 -46.30 26.80
C ARG A 5 -51.37 -45.22 25.71
N GLY A 6 -52.15 -44.16 25.93
CA GLY A 6 -52.34 -43.08 24.95
C GLY A 6 -51.66 -41.74 25.28
N ALA A 7 -51.04 -41.59 26.45
CA ALA A 7 -50.61 -40.27 26.94
C ALA A 7 -49.14 -39.90 26.66
N ASP A 8 -48.33 -40.82 26.12
CA ASP A 8 -46.87 -40.61 26.02
C ASP A 8 -46.32 -40.26 24.63
N LEU A 9 -47.09 -40.47 23.57
CA LEU A 9 -46.61 -40.20 22.20
C LEU A 9 -46.54 -38.69 21.88
N HIS A 10 -47.23 -37.85 22.65
CA HIS A 10 -47.22 -36.40 22.46
C HIS A 10 -46.02 -35.68 23.10
N ARG A 11 -45.22 -36.35 23.96
CA ARG A 11 -44.08 -35.71 24.65
C ARG A 11 -42.82 -35.56 23.78
N HIS A 12 -42.71 -36.34 22.70
CA HIS A 12 -41.50 -36.38 21.88
C HIS A 12 -41.62 -35.60 20.56
N TRP A 13 -42.80 -35.05 20.28
CA TRP A 13 -43.13 -34.36 19.04
C TRP A 13 -43.28 -32.85 19.26
N ASP A 14 -42.63 -32.04 18.41
CA ASP A 14 -42.81 -30.59 18.43
C ASP A 14 -43.91 -30.18 17.45
N VAL A 15 -45.00 -29.64 17.97
CA VAL A 15 -46.24 -29.35 17.24
C VAL A 15 -46.05 -28.22 16.21
N ARG A 16 -45.00 -27.38 16.35
CA ARG A 16 -44.76 -26.27 15.41
C ARG A 16 -43.99 -26.67 14.15
N THR A 17 -43.14 -27.68 14.22
CA THR A 17 -42.20 -28.01 13.14
C THR A 17 -42.51 -29.32 12.45
N GLY A 18 -43.40 -30.14 13.00
CA GLY A 18 -43.73 -31.41 12.37
C GLY A 18 -42.54 -32.38 12.33
N LEU A 19 -41.59 -32.29 13.28
CA LEU A 19 -40.52 -33.27 13.45
C LEU A 19 -40.43 -33.81 14.90
N PRO A 20 -39.97 -35.07 15.09
CA PRO A 20 -39.59 -35.55 16.42
C PRO A 20 -38.50 -34.64 16.99
N ARG A 21 -38.56 -34.29 18.28
CA ARG A 21 -37.60 -33.37 18.93
C ARG A 21 -36.13 -33.79 18.75
N ILE A 22 -35.88 -35.10 18.61
CA ILE A 22 -34.55 -35.67 18.33
C ILE A 22 -34.11 -35.33 16.90
N ALA A 23 -35.00 -35.43 15.91
CA ALA A 23 -34.71 -35.08 14.52
C ALA A 23 -34.44 -33.57 14.35
N PHE A 24 -35.16 -32.71 15.08
CA PHE A 24 -34.88 -31.27 15.10
C PHE A 24 -33.51 -30.94 15.73
N ARG A 25 -33.13 -31.61 16.84
CA ARG A 25 -31.79 -31.48 17.42
C ARG A 25 -30.70 -31.97 16.48
N LEU A 26 -30.90 -33.09 15.79
CA LEU A 26 -29.94 -33.61 14.81
C LEU A 26 -29.81 -32.70 13.57
N ALA A 27 -30.92 -32.11 13.09
CA ALA A 27 -30.91 -31.16 11.96
C ALA A 27 -30.19 -29.85 12.31
N THR A 28 -30.47 -29.28 13.48
CA THR A 28 -29.79 -28.08 13.99
C THR A 28 -28.30 -28.32 14.28
N GLN A 29 -27.96 -29.50 14.84
CA GLN A 29 -26.56 -29.91 15.02
C GLN A 29 -25.85 -30.14 13.69
N GLY A 30 -26.51 -30.73 12.68
CA GLY A 30 -25.97 -30.90 11.33
C GLY A 30 -25.69 -29.56 10.64
N HIS A 31 -26.57 -28.57 10.79
CA HIS A 31 -26.36 -27.21 10.29
C HIS A 31 -25.26 -26.44 11.05
N ALA A 32 -25.11 -26.68 12.35
CA ALA A 32 -24.04 -26.10 13.14
C ALA A 32 -22.67 -26.70 12.77
N LEU A 33 -22.59 -28.02 12.62
CA LEU A 33 -21.39 -28.72 12.18
C LEU A 33 -21.00 -28.38 10.74
N SER A 34 -21.97 -28.22 9.83
CA SER A 34 -21.68 -27.78 8.46
C SER A 34 -21.18 -26.33 8.41
N ARG A 35 -21.72 -25.43 9.25
CA ARG A 35 -21.19 -24.06 9.41
C ARG A 35 -19.80 -24.04 10.03
N LEU A 36 -19.52 -24.86 11.04
CA LEU A 36 -18.19 -24.98 11.65
C LEU A 36 -17.16 -25.55 10.66
N ASN A 37 -17.55 -26.54 9.86
CA ASN A 37 -16.70 -27.10 8.79
C ASN A 37 -16.47 -26.08 7.67
N PHE A 38 -17.49 -25.29 7.30
CA PHE A 38 -17.37 -24.21 6.33
C PHE A 38 -16.44 -23.10 6.82
N ILE A 39 -16.59 -22.66 8.08
CA ILE A 39 -15.73 -21.66 8.71
C ILE A 39 -14.30 -22.20 8.86
N GLY A 40 -14.13 -23.45 9.29
CA GLY A 40 -12.83 -24.10 9.41
C GLY A 40 -12.12 -24.26 8.07
N ALA A 41 -12.85 -24.63 7.01
CA ALA A 41 -12.33 -24.71 5.65
C ALA A 41 -11.93 -23.33 5.11
N HIS A 42 -12.78 -22.30 5.31
CA HIS A 42 -12.48 -20.92 4.91
C HIS A 42 -11.31 -20.31 5.68
N ALA A 43 -11.20 -20.61 6.98
CA ALA A 43 -10.08 -20.18 7.79
C ALA A 43 -8.79 -20.86 7.30
N HIS A 44 -8.80 -22.17 7.07
CA HIS A 44 -7.61 -22.90 6.61
C HIS A 44 -7.14 -22.45 5.22
N THR A 45 -8.06 -22.17 4.29
CA THR A 45 -7.71 -21.60 2.97
C THR A 45 -7.18 -20.17 3.10
N GLN A 46 -7.82 -19.31 3.92
CA GLN A 46 -7.34 -17.94 4.15
C GLN A 46 -5.98 -17.89 4.83
N TYR A 47 -5.71 -18.74 5.83
CA TYR A 47 -4.40 -18.79 6.50
C TYR A 47 -3.32 -19.34 5.56
N GLY A 48 -3.65 -20.33 4.73
CA GLY A 48 -2.75 -20.85 3.69
C GLY A 48 -2.40 -19.78 2.65
N GLU A 49 -3.39 -19.04 2.15
CA GLU A 49 -3.20 -17.90 1.25
C GLU A 49 -2.43 -16.76 1.91
N LEU A 50 -2.68 -16.47 3.20
CA LEU A 50 -1.95 -15.46 3.97
C LEU A 50 -0.46 -15.80 4.11
N LEU A 51 -0.13 -17.05 4.40
CA LEU A 51 1.26 -17.49 4.53
C LEU A 51 1.95 -17.54 3.16
N ALA A 52 1.28 -18.06 2.13
CA ALA A 52 1.77 -18.05 0.75
C ALA A 52 2.02 -16.60 0.26
N ASN A 53 1.10 -15.68 0.53
CA ASN A 53 1.24 -14.26 0.18
C ASN A 53 2.36 -13.57 0.95
N LYS A 54 2.55 -13.88 2.24
CA LYS A 54 3.67 -13.34 3.04
C LYS A 54 5.02 -13.84 2.55
N PHE A 55 5.12 -15.12 2.19
CA PHE A 55 6.34 -15.68 1.62
C PHE A 55 6.65 -15.03 0.26
N TRP A 56 5.64 -14.94 -0.62
CA TRP A 56 5.75 -14.24 -1.90
C TRP A 56 6.23 -12.79 -1.74
N LEU A 57 5.63 -12.04 -0.81
CA LEU A 57 6.01 -10.66 -0.49
C LEU A 57 7.48 -10.58 -0.05
N ALA A 58 7.94 -11.47 0.82
CA ALA A 58 9.33 -11.48 1.28
C ALA A 58 10.31 -11.81 0.14
N THR A 59 9.99 -12.82 -0.68
CA THR A 59 10.81 -13.21 -1.84
C THR A 59 10.84 -12.15 -2.94
N ASP A 60 9.85 -11.26 -3.00
CA ASP A 60 9.82 -10.14 -3.93
C ASP A 60 10.56 -8.92 -3.35
N LEU A 61 10.25 -8.50 -2.12
CA LEU A 61 10.80 -7.29 -1.51
C LEU A 61 12.32 -7.35 -1.27
N ILE A 62 12.83 -8.49 -0.81
CA ILE A 62 14.25 -8.61 -0.43
C ILE A 62 15.17 -8.42 -1.64
N PRO A 63 14.97 -9.10 -2.79
CA PRO A 63 15.77 -8.85 -3.99
C PRO A 63 15.73 -7.41 -4.48
N PHE A 64 14.56 -6.76 -4.51
CA PHE A 64 14.47 -5.35 -4.95
C PHE A 64 15.16 -4.40 -3.97
N MET A 65 15.09 -4.67 -2.67
CA MET A 65 15.83 -3.91 -1.65
C MET A 65 17.35 -4.09 -1.81
N LEU A 66 17.81 -5.32 -2.02
CA LEU A 66 19.22 -5.62 -2.27
C LEU A 66 19.72 -4.94 -3.56
N LEU A 67 18.91 -4.97 -4.62
CA LEU A 67 19.20 -4.27 -5.87
C LEU A 67 19.31 -2.76 -5.64
N GLY A 68 18.38 -2.16 -4.90
CA GLY A 68 18.43 -0.75 -4.52
C GLY A 68 19.69 -0.39 -3.74
N MET A 69 20.07 -1.21 -2.76
CA MET A 69 21.32 -1.03 -2.01
C MET A 69 22.56 -1.18 -2.88
N ALA A 70 22.56 -2.11 -3.84
CA ALA A 70 23.66 -2.26 -4.80
C ALA A 70 23.78 -1.01 -5.68
N LEU A 71 22.69 -0.51 -6.25
CA LEU A 71 22.66 0.73 -7.05
C LEU A 71 23.10 1.96 -6.23
N LEU A 72 22.75 2.01 -4.94
CA LEU A 72 23.20 3.06 -4.03
C LEU A 72 24.71 3.00 -3.80
N LYS A 73 25.25 1.81 -3.50
CA LYS A 73 26.70 1.59 -3.29
C LYS A 73 27.52 1.88 -4.54
N LEU A 74 26.96 1.61 -5.72
CA LEU A 74 27.57 1.96 -7.01
C LEU A 74 27.49 3.47 -7.33
N GLY A 75 26.83 4.27 -6.49
CA GLY A 75 26.67 5.71 -6.69
C GLY A 75 25.68 6.10 -7.79
N ILE A 76 24.96 5.14 -8.37
CA ILE A 76 23.98 5.36 -9.45
C ILE A 76 22.81 6.18 -8.91
N LEU A 77 22.23 5.80 -7.76
CA LEU A 77 21.12 6.54 -7.14
C LEU A 77 21.54 7.93 -6.63
N GLY A 78 22.85 8.14 -6.41
CA GLY A 78 23.41 9.44 -6.05
C GLY A 78 23.63 10.38 -7.24
N ALA A 79 23.21 10.01 -8.45
CA ALA A 79 23.46 10.73 -9.69
C ALA A 79 24.97 10.89 -10.07
N ASN A 80 25.85 10.06 -9.50
CA ASN A 80 27.31 10.16 -9.67
C ASN A 80 27.86 9.42 -10.91
N ALA A 81 27.14 8.44 -11.45
CA ALA A 81 27.50 7.72 -12.68
C ALA A 81 27.47 8.63 -13.93
N PRO A 82 28.16 8.27 -15.02
CA PRO A 82 28.15 9.06 -16.26
C PRO A 82 26.74 9.07 -16.90
N PRO A 83 26.38 10.14 -17.64
CA PRO A 83 25.04 10.28 -18.22
C PRO A 83 24.64 9.14 -19.15
N ARG A 84 25.63 8.51 -19.81
CA ARG A 84 25.42 7.33 -20.66
C ARG A 84 24.82 6.16 -19.89
N THR A 85 25.19 5.96 -18.63
CA THR A 85 24.64 4.90 -17.79
C THR A 85 23.14 5.09 -17.59
N TYR A 86 22.69 6.30 -17.27
CA TYR A 86 21.26 6.58 -17.09
C TYR A 86 20.49 6.51 -18.40
N ALA A 87 21.09 6.96 -19.50
CA ALA A 87 20.50 6.82 -20.84
C ALA A 87 20.33 5.35 -21.22
N LEU A 88 21.32 4.49 -20.95
CA LEU A 88 21.21 3.05 -21.17
C LEU A 88 20.15 2.42 -20.27
N MET A 89 20.08 2.79 -18.99
CA MET A 89 19.02 2.34 -18.08
C MET A 89 17.63 2.71 -18.61
N LEU A 90 17.46 3.94 -19.10
CA LEU A 90 16.23 4.41 -19.74
C LEU A 90 15.90 3.59 -20.99
N LEU A 91 16.83 3.48 -21.93
CA LEU A 91 16.60 2.86 -23.23
C LEU A 91 16.38 1.35 -23.12
N ILE A 92 17.20 0.65 -22.35
CA ILE A 92 17.05 -0.80 -22.15
C ILE A 92 15.82 -1.08 -21.29
N GLY A 93 15.63 -0.31 -20.21
CA GLY A 93 14.52 -0.48 -19.30
C GLY A 93 13.17 -0.32 -19.99
N TYR A 94 12.96 0.79 -20.70
CA TYR A 94 11.73 0.99 -21.48
C TYR A 94 11.66 0.12 -22.73
N GLY A 95 12.80 -0.15 -23.38
CA GLY A 95 12.87 -1.01 -24.57
C GLY A 95 12.43 -2.45 -24.29
N ILE A 96 12.59 -2.94 -23.06
CA ILE A 96 12.10 -4.27 -22.63
C ILE A 96 10.75 -4.15 -21.92
N GLY A 97 10.64 -3.19 -20.99
CA GLY A 97 9.48 -3.05 -20.11
C GLY A 97 8.19 -2.69 -20.83
N ILE A 98 8.23 -1.76 -21.81
CA ILE A 98 7.02 -1.34 -22.54
C ILE A 98 6.50 -2.47 -23.43
N PRO A 99 7.32 -3.13 -24.28
CA PRO A 99 6.82 -4.22 -25.11
C PRO A 99 6.26 -5.39 -24.29
N LEU A 100 6.92 -5.79 -23.19
CA LEU A 100 6.40 -6.85 -22.32
C LEU A 100 5.10 -6.41 -21.62
N GLY A 101 5.02 -5.17 -21.14
CA GLY A 101 3.79 -4.66 -20.51
C GLY A 101 2.62 -4.58 -21.48
N LEU A 102 2.87 -4.21 -22.75
CA LEU A 102 1.83 -4.23 -23.79
C LEU A 102 1.41 -5.66 -24.15
N TYR A 103 2.35 -6.60 -24.18
CA TYR A 103 2.05 -8.02 -24.38
C TYR A 103 1.19 -8.58 -23.24
N GLU A 104 1.54 -8.28 -21.99
CA GLU A 104 0.78 -8.66 -20.79
C GLU A 104 -0.64 -8.08 -20.82
N LEU A 105 -0.77 -6.81 -21.16
CA LEU A 105 -2.07 -6.16 -21.35
C LEU A 105 -2.91 -6.87 -22.42
N HIS A 106 -2.29 -7.18 -23.56
CA HIS A 106 -2.96 -7.90 -24.64
C HIS A 106 -3.46 -9.29 -24.21
N LEU A 107 -2.66 -10.04 -23.44
CA LEU A 107 -3.08 -11.34 -22.88
C LEU A 107 -4.31 -11.20 -21.98
N VAL A 108 -4.28 -10.22 -21.06
CA VAL A 108 -5.38 -9.97 -20.12
C VAL A 108 -6.65 -9.56 -20.85
N GLU A 109 -6.52 -8.67 -21.84
CA GLU A 109 -7.65 -8.20 -22.64
C GLU A 109 -8.24 -9.30 -23.52
N ALA A 110 -7.39 -10.07 -24.22
CA ALA A 110 -7.81 -11.22 -25.04
C ALA A 110 -8.52 -12.29 -24.19
N GLY A 111 -8.07 -12.48 -22.95
CA GLY A 111 -8.70 -13.34 -21.96
C GLY A 111 -9.88 -12.72 -21.22
N LYS A 112 -10.37 -11.53 -21.65
CA LYS A 112 -11.51 -10.80 -21.06
C LYS A 112 -11.38 -10.61 -19.54
N PHE A 113 -10.18 -10.31 -19.06
CA PHE A 113 -9.86 -10.14 -17.63
C PHE A 113 -10.13 -11.42 -16.79
N GLY A 114 -10.08 -12.60 -17.42
CA GLY A 114 -10.24 -13.87 -16.74
C GLY A 114 -9.01 -14.27 -15.90
N PRO A 115 -9.18 -15.09 -14.84
CA PRO A 115 -8.08 -15.48 -13.94
C PRO A 115 -6.89 -16.16 -14.65
N LEU A 116 -7.15 -16.99 -15.67
CA LEU A 116 -6.11 -17.66 -16.45
C LEU A 116 -5.24 -16.66 -17.22
N ALA A 117 -5.85 -15.62 -17.78
CA ALA A 117 -5.13 -14.60 -18.54
C ALA A 117 -4.20 -13.77 -17.64
N PHE A 118 -4.67 -13.45 -16.42
CA PHE A 118 -3.82 -12.86 -15.39
C PHE A 118 -2.67 -13.78 -14.98
N ALA A 119 -2.93 -15.08 -14.81
CA ALA A 119 -1.88 -16.05 -14.48
C ALA A 119 -0.81 -16.13 -15.59
N GLN A 120 -1.21 -16.05 -16.86
CA GLN A 120 -0.31 -16.03 -18.00
C GLN A 120 0.52 -14.73 -18.05
N ALA A 121 -0.12 -13.56 -17.89
CA ALA A 121 0.57 -12.28 -17.86
C ALA A 121 1.56 -12.18 -16.68
N ASN A 122 1.21 -12.75 -15.52
CA ASN A 122 2.07 -12.76 -14.34
C ASN A 122 3.42 -13.48 -14.54
N GLN A 123 3.55 -14.35 -15.54
CA GLN A 123 4.81 -15.05 -15.82
C GLN A 123 5.92 -14.11 -16.28
N THR A 124 5.59 -13.09 -17.07
CA THR A 124 6.56 -12.09 -17.54
C THR A 124 6.52 -10.80 -16.73
N TYR A 125 5.45 -10.59 -15.95
CA TYR A 125 5.20 -9.35 -15.21
C TYR A 125 6.36 -8.91 -14.32
N GLN A 126 7.03 -9.85 -13.64
CA GLN A 126 8.14 -9.48 -12.76
C GLN A 126 9.34 -8.92 -13.52
N LEU A 127 9.60 -9.46 -14.71
CA LEU A 127 10.66 -8.99 -15.60
C LEU A 127 10.27 -7.64 -16.23
N SER A 128 9.03 -7.52 -16.71
CA SER A 128 8.51 -6.27 -17.28
C SER A 128 8.56 -5.14 -16.24
N ARG A 129 8.12 -5.41 -15.01
CA ARG A 129 8.14 -4.48 -13.88
C ARG A 129 9.56 -4.05 -13.49
N LEU A 130 10.51 -4.98 -13.44
CA LEU A 130 11.91 -4.65 -13.15
C LEU A 130 12.53 -3.79 -14.27
N ALA A 131 12.31 -4.14 -15.53
CA ALA A 131 12.79 -3.36 -16.67
C ALA A 131 12.15 -1.96 -16.70
N MET A 132 10.84 -1.88 -16.46
CA MET A 132 10.13 -0.63 -16.37
C MET A 132 10.69 0.26 -15.25
N LEU A 133 10.95 -0.30 -14.06
CA LEU A 133 11.57 0.41 -12.93
C LEU A 133 12.96 0.97 -13.30
N THR A 134 13.82 0.19 -13.95
CA THR A 134 15.14 0.69 -14.37
C THR A 134 15.02 1.82 -15.39
N GLY A 135 14.03 1.74 -16.28
CA GLY A 135 13.67 2.81 -17.21
C GLY A 135 13.28 4.11 -16.49
N HIS A 136 12.37 4.02 -15.52
CA HIS A 136 11.93 5.14 -14.68
C HIS A 136 13.09 5.74 -13.89
N LEU A 137 13.96 4.92 -13.29
CA LEU A 137 15.14 5.39 -12.56
C LEU A 137 16.11 6.14 -13.47
N GLY A 138 16.39 5.60 -14.66
CA GLY A 138 17.24 6.26 -15.65
C GLY A 138 16.69 7.63 -16.07
N LEU A 139 15.39 7.70 -16.34
CA LEU A 139 14.70 8.95 -16.67
C LEU A 139 14.75 9.97 -15.52
N ALA A 140 14.37 9.56 -14.32
CA ALA A 140 14.35 10.44 -13.15
C ALA A 140 15.76 11.01 -12.86
N LEU A 141 16.79 10.18 -12.93
CA LEU A 141 18.18 10.59 -12.66
C LEU A 141 18.73 11.51 -13.77
N LEU A 142 18.32 11.32 -15.03
CA LEU A 142 18.64 12.26 -16.10
C LEU A 142 18.01 13.63 -15.86
N ILE A 143 16.72 13.67 -15.48
CA ILE A 143 16.01 14.92 -15.15
C ILE A 143 16.68 15.64 -13.98
N ILE A 144 17.02 14.89 -12.92
CA ILE A 144 17.71 15.43 -11.74
C ILE A 144 19.07 16.00 -12.14
N ARG A 145 19.87 15.25 -12.91
CA ARG A 145 21.20 15.66 -13.34
C ARG A 145 21.17 16.84 -14.30
N ALA A 146 20.15 16.93 -15.16
CA ALA A 146 19.95 18.05 -16.06
C ALA A 146 19.51 19.33 -15.34
N GLY A 147 19.20 19.26 -14.04
CA GLY A 147 18.73 20.41 -13.26
C GLY A 147 17.35 20.92 -13.70
N LEU A 148 16.52 20.05 -14.30
CA LEU A 148 15.18 20.41 -14.73
C LEU A 148 14.22 20.43 -13.53
N PHE A 149 13.33 21.42 -13.46
CA PHE A 149 12.32 21.54 -12.40
C PHE A 149 12.89 21.63 -10.97
N LEU A 150 14.00 22.35 -10.76
CA LEU A 150 14.63 22.50 -9.43
C LEU A 150 13.66 22.91 -8.31
N GLY A 151 12.67 23.75 -8.61
CA GLY A 151 11.62 24.11 -7.65
C GLY A 151 10.82 22.90 -7.19
N ALA A 152 10.29 22.11 -8.13
CA ALA A 152 9.56 20.89 -7.82
C ALA A 152 10.45 19.86 -7.12
N GLN A 153 11.71 19.70 -7.54
CA GLN A 153 12.67 18.82 -6.87
C GLN A 153 12.88 19.19 -5.40
N ARG A 154 12.99 20.47 -5.07
CA ARG A 154 13.13 20.94 -3.68
C ARG A 154 11.90 20.63 -2.84
N VAL A 155 10.70 20.83 -3.41
CA VAL A 155 9.43 20.52 -2.72
C VAL A 155 9.29 19.03 -2.50
N LEU A 156 9.53 18.21 -3.53
CA LEU A 156 9.49 16.75 -3.42
C LEU A 156 10.54 16.22 -2.44
N ALA A 157 11.73 16.81 -2.39
CA ALA A 157 12.75 16.48 -1.40
C ALA A 157 12.32 16.84 0.03
N ALA A 158 11.53 17.90 0.22
CA ALA A 158 10.96 18.24 1.53
C ALA A 158 9.87 17.24 1.94
N VAL A 159 8.97 16.87 1.03
CA VAL A 159 7.95 15.83 1.27
C VAL A 159 8.60 14.49 1.59
N GLY A 160 9.64 14.08 0.85
CA GLY A 160 10.36 12.84 1.10
C GLY A 160 11.10 12.80 2.44
N GLN A 161 11.58 13.95 2.94
CA GLN A 161 12.16 14.06 4.29
C GLN A 161 11.12 13.90 5.41
N MET A 162 9.84 14.07 5.10
CA MET A 162 8.70 13.94 6.02
C MET A 162 7.78 12.77 5.65
N ALA A 163 8.31 11.75 4.96
CA ALA A 163 7.51 10.66 4.41
C ALA A 163 6.68 9.90 5.48
N LEU A 164 7.22 9.67 6.67
CA LEU A 164 6.50 8.96 7.75
C LEU A 164 5.42 9.86 8.35
N SER A 165 5.74 11.12 8.61
CA SER A 165 4.76 12.09 9.12
C SER A 165 3.62 12.32 8.15
N ASN A 166 3.93 12.47 6.85
CA ASN A 166 2.93 12.65 5.80
C ASN A 166 2.07 11.39 5.63
N TYR A 167 2.69 10.20 5.61
CA TYR A 167 1.94 8.94 5.56
C TYR A 167 0.91 8.82 6.69
N VAL A 168 1.30 9.12 7.93
CA VAL A 168 0.38 9.08 9.07
C VAL A 168 -0.66 10.19 9.00
N ALA A 169 -0.27 11.41 8.61
CA ALA A 169 -1.21 12.52 8.42
C ALA A 169 -2.27 12.16 7.37
N GLN A 170 -1.87 11.70 6.19
CA GLN A 170 -2.78 11.21 5.14
C GLN A 170 -3.66 10.09 5.66
N THR A 171 -3.11 9.12 6.40
CA THR A 171 -3.90 8.02 6.96
C THR A 171 -4.98 8.54 7.92
N ILE A 172 -4.64 9.48 8.81
CA ILE A 172 -5.60 10.10 9.73
C ILE A 172 -6.67 10.86 8.94
N ILE A 173 -6.27 11.67 7.95
CA ILE A 173 -7.20 12.44 7.10
C ILE A 173 -8.16 11.49 6.39
N CYS A 174 -7.66 10.46 5.70
CA CYS A 174 -8.50 9.47 5.02
C CYS A 174 -9.40 8.72 5.99
N THR A 175 -8.91 8.37 7.17
CA THR A 175 -9.73 7.66 8.16
C THR A 175 -10.87 8.56 8.63
N VAL A 176 -10.61 9.83 8.93
CA VAL A 176 -11.66 10.79 9.31
C VAL A 176 -12.63 11.07 8.17
N LEU A 177 -12.17 11.15 6.92
CA LEU A 177 -13.05 11.38 5.77
C LEU A 177 -13.97 10.19 5.49
N PHE A 178 -13.44 8.98 5.48
CA PHE A 178 -14.17 7.81 4.98
C PHE A 178 -14.81 6.96 6.07
N PHE A 179 -14.24 6.88 7.28
CA PHE A 179 -14.80 6.00 8.31
C PHE A 179 -16.03 6.64 8.97
N GLY A 180 -16.94 5.79 9.44
CA GLY A 180 -18.23 6.20 10.00
C GLY A 180 -18.16 7.04 11.29
N PHE A 181 -17.00 7.16 11.92
CA PHE A 181 -16.82 8.06 13.08
C PHE A 181 -16.45 9.50 12.70
N GLY A 182 -16.10 9.75 11.42
CA GLY A 182 -15.82 11.10 10.92
C GLY A 182 -16.93 11.56 9.95
N PHE A 183 -16.61 11.75 8.67
CA PHE A 183 -17.58 12.19 7.67
C PHE A 183 -18.33 11.04 6.98
N GLY A 184 -17.89 9.80 7.16
CA GLY A 184 -18.62 8.61 6.67
C GLY A 184 -18.75 8.55 5.14
N LEU A 185 -17.82 9.15 4.38
CA LEU A 185 -17.87 9.21 2.91
C LEU A 185 -17.60 7.85 2.22
N PHE A 186 -17.53 6.75 2.97
CA PHE A 186 -17.33 5.43 2.42
C PHE A 186 -18.46 5.07 1.44
N SER A 187 -18.10 4.69 0.21
CA SER A 187 -19.01 4.39 -0.90
C SER A 187 -19.90 5.55 -1.38
N ALA A 188 -19.72 6.76 -0.84
CA ALA A 188 -20.50 7.93 -1.23
C ALA A 188 -19.95 8.64 -2.49
N LEU A 189 -18.64 8.56 -2.72
CA LEU A 189 -17.96 9.26 -3.81
C LEU A 189 -17.77 8.36 -5.04
N GLN A 190 -17.92 8.95 -6.23
CA GLN A 190 -17.54 8.33 -7.49
C GLN A 190 -16.01 8.29 -7.65
N ARG A 191 -15.53 7.42 -8.56
CA ARG A 191 -14.10 7.20 -8.79
C ARG A 191 -13.33 8.46 -9.17
N HIS A 192 -13.94 9.35 -9.95
CA HIS A 192 -13.28 10.59 -10.34
C HIS A 192 -13.20 11.61 -9.19
N GLU A 193 -14.22 11.66 -8.33
CA GLU A 193 -14.25 12.53 -7.14
C GLU A 193 -13.15 12.15 -6.13
N LEU A 194 -12.82 10.86 -6.03
CA LEU A 194 -11.69 10.38 -5.23
C LEU A 194 -10.37 11.01 -5.68
N PHE A 195 -10.16 11.25 -6.98
CA PHE A 195 -8.94 11.93 -7.44
C PHE A 195 -8.86 13.38 -6.97
N TYR A 196 -9.99 14.07 -6.79
CA TYR A 196 -10.00 15.41 -6.20
C TYR A 196 -9.59 15.38 -4.72
N VAL A 197 -10.07 14.40 -3.96
CA VAL A 197 -9.66 14.21 -2.56
C VAL A 197 -8.15 13.94 -2.47
N VAL A 198 -7.62 13.02 -3.29
CA VAL A 198 -6.18 12.73 -3.34
C VAL A 198 -5.37 13.96 -3.72
N GLY A 199 -5.80 14.68 -4.77
CA GLY A 199 -5.13 15.91 -5.21
C GLY A 199 -5.12 16.99 -4.13
N ALA A 200 -6.20 17.14 -3.37
CA ALA A 200 -6.28 18.09 -2.25
C ALA A 200 -5.32 17.71 -1.12
N ILE A 201 -5.27 16.43 -0.73
CA ILE A 201 -4.33 15.94 0.29
C ILE A 201 -2.89 16.20 -0.17
N TRP A 202 -2.55 15.83 -1.39
CA TRP A 202 -1.21 16.05 -1.94
C TRP A 202 -0.84 17.53 -2.01
N ALA A 203 -1.77 18.41 -2.38
CA ALA A 203 -1.52 19.85 -2.39
C ALA A 203 -1.16 20.36 -0.98
N VAL A 204 -1.89 19.92 0.06
CA VAL A 204 -1.57 20.23 1.45
C VAL A 204 -0.20 19.68 1.83
N GLU A 205 0.10 18.43 1.48
CA GLU A 205 1.38 17.79 1.79
C GLU A 205 2.58 18.49 1.14
N LEU A 206 2.44 18.87 -0.13
CA LEU A 206 3.44 19.59 -0.92
C LEU A 206 3.71 21.00 -0.38
N VAL A 207 2.69 21.67 0.19
CA VAL A 207 2.84 23.02 0.75
C VAL A 207 3.36 22.98 2.18
N TRP A 208 2.80 22.13 3.06
CA TRP A 208 3.16 22.16 4.48
C TRP A 208 4.56 21.58 4.73
N SER A 209 5.00 20.57 3.98
CA SER A 209 6.30 19.91 4.20
C SER A 209 7.49 20.87 4.09
N PRO A 210 7.64 21.68 3.02
CA PRO A 210 8.72 22.65 2.93
C PRO A 210 8.59 23.78 3.96
N ILE A 211 7.38 24.20 4.31
CA ILE A 211 7.16 25.22 5.35
C ILE A 211 7.62 24.68 6.70
N TRP A 212 7.28 23.43 7.04
CA TRP A 212 7.68 22.79 8.28
C TRP A 212 9.21 22.68 8.40
N LEU A 213 9.88 22.21 7.35
CA LEU A 213 11.34 22.04 7.32
C LEU A 213 12.12 23.36 7.30
N LYS A 214 11.45 24.51 7.11
CA LYS A 214 12.06 25.83 7.33
C LYS A 214 12.34 26.10 8.81
N TYR A 215 11.55 25.51 9.71
CA TYR A 215 11.67 25.71 11.17
C TYR A 215 12.27 24.50 11.90
N TYR A 216 11.96 23.28 11.42
CA TYR A 216 12.36 22.03 12.03
C TYR A 216 13.34 21.24 11.16
N ARG A 217 14.14 20.37 11.76
CA ARG A 217 15.13 19.55 11.00
C ARG A 217 14.51 18.28 10.41
N PHE A 218 13.43 17.78 11.02
CA PHE A 218 12.75 16.54 10.66
C PHE A 218 11.24 16.73 10.84
N GLY A 219 10.44 15.86 10.23
CA GLY A 219 9.05 15.72 10.62
C GLY A 219 8.93 15.18 12.05
N PRO A 220 7.77 15.40 12.71
CA PRO A 220 7.57 15.03 14.11
C PRO A 220 7.73 13.53 14.36
N LEU A 221 7.20 12.68 13.47
CA LEU A 221 7.31 11.23 13.62
C LEU A 221 8.70 10.71 13.25
N GLU A 222 9.38 11.31 12.28
CA GLU A 222 10.76 10.99 11.94
C GLU A 222 11.70 11.30 13.12
N TRP A 223 11.46 12.42 13.80
CA TRP A 223 12.22 12.78 15.00
C TRP A 223 11.96 11.80 16.14
N ALA A 224 10.70 11.43 16.38
CA ALA A 224 10.33 10.47 17.42
C ALA A 224 10.97 9.11 17.12
N TRP A 225 10.87 8.64 15.88
CA TRP A 225 11.46 7.38 15.43
C TRP A 225 12.99 7.38 15.60
N ARG A 226 13.69 8.40 15.11
CA ARG A 226 15.16 8.48 15.28
C ARG A 226 15.58 8.57 16.74
N SER A 227 14.85 9.33 17.54
CA SER A 227 15.15 9.44 18.97
C SER A 227 14.96 8.12 19.70
N LEU A 228 13.97 7.32 19.27
CA LEU A 228 13.75 5.98 19.78
C LEU A 228 14.83 5.00 19.30
N THR A 229 15.19 4.98 18.01
CA THR A 229 16.20 4.05 17.47
C THR A 229 17.57 4.23 18.11
N TYR A 230 18.01 5.48 18.30
CA TYR A 230 19.30 5.77 18.91
C TYR A 230 19.24 5.88 20.43
N TRP A 231 18.05 5.74 21.02
CA TRP A 231 17.80 5.94 22.45
C TRP A 231 18.33 7.29 22.99
N GLN A 232 18.37 8.31 22.12
CA GLN A 232 18.91 9.64 22.41
C GLN A 232 18.04 10.72 21.75
N ARG A 233 17.69 11.75 22.51
CA ARG A 233 16.87 12.87 22.00
C ARG A 233 17.66 13.68 20.96
N GLN A 234 17.24 13.59 19.70
CA GLN A 234 17.86 14.34 18.61
C GLN A 234 17.47 15.83 18.65
N PRO A 235 18.32 16.76 18.21
CA PRO A 235 17.97 18.17 18.14
C PRO A 235 16.86 18.41 17.10
N PHE A 236 15.70 18.88 17.56
CA PHE A 236 14.49 18.99 16.74
C PHE A 236 14.39 20.29 15.92
N ARG A 237 14.77 21.43 16.54
CA ARG A 237 14.72 22.75 15.89
C ARG A 237 15.96 23.00 15.05
N GLN A 238 15.79 23.71 13.95
CA GLN A 238 16.90 24.14 13.10
C GLN A 238 17.76 25.17 13.87
N SER A 239 19.09 25.14 13.70
CA SER A 239 19.98 26.07 14.42
C SER A 239 19.73 27.52 14.02
N GLN A 240 19.80 28.45 14.98
CA GLN A 240 19.52 29.88 14.75
C GLN A 240 20.35 30.49 13.61
N ALA A 241 21.60 30.03 13.43
CA ALA A 241 22.48 30.47 12.35
C ALA A 241 21.93 30.14 10.94
N LYS A 242 21.20 29.02 10.79
CA LYS A 242 20.59 28.64 9.51
C LYS A 242 19.28 29.40 9.27
N MET A 243 18.50 29.63 10.32
CA MET A 243 17.30 30.48 10.26
C MET A 243 17.63 31.92 9.86
N ALA A 244 18.68 32.52 10.44
CA ALA A 244 19.10 33.88 10.10
C ALA A 244 19.43 34.04 8.61
N LYS A 245 20.08 33.04 8.00
CA LYS A 245 20.40 33.04 6.57
C LYS A 245 19.15 32.95 5.67
N VAL A 246 18.12 32.21 6.09
CA VAL A 246 16.83 32.13 5.39
C VAL A 246 16.05 33.44 5.50
N VAL A 247 16.08 34.10 6.66
CA VAL A 247 15.40 35.40 6.86
C VAL A 247 16.06 36.49 6.01
N LEU A 248 17.39 36.56 5.98
CA LEU A 248 18.13 37.57 5.21
C LEU A 248 17.92 37.44 3.69
N THR A 249 17.72 36.23 3.16
CA THR A 249 17.45 36.03 1.72
C THR A 249 16.05 36.46 1.28
N HIS A 250 15.12 36.72 2.20
CA HIS A 250 13.79 37.25 1.88
C HIS A 250 13.69 38.78 1.97
N HIS A 251 14.73 39.48 2.44
CA HIS A 251 14.75 40.95 2.58
C HIS A 251 15.46 41.68 1.42
N HIS A 252 15.82 40.97 0.35
CA HIS A 252 16.54 41.55 -0.81
C HIS A 252 15.70 41.56 -2.10
N TRP A 253 14.37 41.71 -2.00
CA TRP A 253 13.49 42.02 -3.13
C TRP A 253 12.93 43.43 -2.93
#